data_AF-A0A7W0HAE8-F1
#
_entry.id   AF-A0A7W0HAE8-F1
#
_cell.length_a   1.000
_cell.length_b   1.000
_cell.length_c   1.000
_cell.angle_alpha   90.00
_cell.angle_beta   90.00
_cell.angle_gamma   90.00
#
_symmetry.space_group_name_H-M   'P 1'
#
loop_
_entity.id
_entity.type
_entity.pdbx_description
1 polymer ?
#
loop_
_entity_poly.entity_id
_entity_poly.type
_entity_poly.pdbx_seq_one_letter_code
_entity_poly.pdbx_strand_id
1 'polypeptide(L)'
;MKRLATLSAAAVLTLTTLTACGGDGDEFCDQVKEAEADSANLSAEQIQEKFEELADSAPEALEADFDALSGVDFSDPTSVDPDNMDELQEAFENIEQYITAECDVDVE
;
A
#
# COMPACT_ATOMS: atom_id res chain seq x y z
N MET A 1 41.56 4.68 -20.97
CA MET A 1 40.32 5.32 -20.48
C MET A 1 39.68 4.39 -19.46
N LYS A 2 39.24 4.98 -18.34
CA LYS A 2 38.93 4.32 -17.07
C LYS A 2 37.56 3.62 -17.17
N ARG A 3 37.48 2.41 -16.61
CA ARG A 3 36.31 1.53 -16.62
C ARG A 3 35.19 2.14 -15.78
N LEU A 4 33.99 2.25 -16.34
CA LEU A 4 32.74 2.32 -15.59
C LEU A 4 31.81 1.29 -16.21
N ALA A 5 31.99 0.04 -15.78
CA ALA A 5 30.98 -0.99 -15.91
C ALA A 5 29.94 -0.69 -14.82
N THR A 6 28.95 0.13 -15.14
CA THR A 6 27.73 0.20 -14.35
C THR A 6 26.94 -1.07 -14.64
N LEU A 7 27.17 -2.05 -13.76
CA LEU A 7 26.23 -3.13 -13.49
C LEU A 7 24.90 -2.46 -13.12
N SER A 8 23.99 -2.35 -14.08
CA SER A 8 22.58 -2.21 -13.76
C SER A 8 22.21 -3.48 -13.02
N ALA A 9 22.08 -3.36 -11.70
CA ALA A 9 21.54 -4.40 -10.85
C ALA A 9 20.14 -4.70 -11.40
N ALA A 10 20.04 -5.79 -12.17
CA ALA A 10 18.78 -6.45 -12.35
C ALA A 10 18.34 -6.83 -10.94
N ALA A 11 17.31 -6.16 -10.42
CA ALA A 11 16.56 -6.64 -9.27
C ALA A 11 16.04 -8.02 -9.68
N VAL A 12 16.77 -9.05 -9.27
CA VAL A 12 16.28 -10.42 -9.35
C VAL A 12 15.19 -10.47 -8.29
N LEU A 13 13.96 -10.17 -8.71
CA LEU A 13 12.75 -10.51 -7.98
C LEU A 13 12.70 -12.04 -7.95
N THR A 14 13.43 -12.64 -7.02
CA THR A 14 13.22 -14.02 -6.60
C THR A 14 11.90 -14.08 -5.83
N LEU A 15 10.78 -13.98 -6.55
CA LEU A 15 9.43 -14.32 -6.09
C LEU A 15 9.31 -15.84 -6.01
N THR A 16 10.14 -16.46 -5.18
CA THR A 16 10.09 -17.88 -4.88
C THR A 16 10.11 -18.06 -3.38
N THR A 17 8.95 -17.80 -2.77
CA THR A 17 8.41 -18.17 -1.44
C THR A 17 7.52 -16.97 -1.06
N LEU A 18 6.20 -17.02 -0.93
CA LEU A 18 5.35 -18.04 -0.33
C LEU A 18 4.00 -18.11 -1.04
N THR A 19 3.75 -19.15 -1.84
CA THR A 19 2.38 -19.66 -1.97
C THR A 19 2.04 -20.39 -0.67
N ALA A 20 1.60 -19.66 0.36
CA ALA A 20 1.02 -20.23 1.58
C ALA A 20 0.30 -19.15 2.40
N CYS A 21 -0.88 -18.74 1.92
CA CYS A 21 -1.98 -18.36 2.79
C CYS A 21 -2.12 -19.44 3.90
N GLY A 22 -1.86 -19.07 5.17
CA GLY A 22 -2.11 -19.92 6.33
C GLY A 22 -0.90 -20.12 7.26
N GLY A 23 -0.61 -19.11 8.09
CA GLY A 23 0.15 -19.29 9.32
C GLY A 23 0.74 -17.99 9.87
N ASP A 24 -0.02 -17.33 10.75
CA ASP A 24 0.43 -16.21 11.62
C ASP A 24 1.21 -15.08 10.90
N GLY A 25 0.50 -14.15 10.26
CA GLY A 25 1.05 -12.97 9.57
C GLY A 25 0.47 -12.87 8.15
N ASP A 26 -0.20 -11.82 7.70
CA ASP A 26 -0.14 -10.41 8.08
C ASP A 26 -1.55 -9.89 8.42
N GLU A 27 -1.72 -9.36 9.63
CA GLU A 27 -2.95 -8.68 10.09
C GLU A 27 -3.43 -7.63 9.07
N PHE A 28 -2.48 -6.97 8.40
CA PHE A 28 -2.71 -6.09 7.27
C PHE A 28 -3.55 -6.71 6.14
N CYS A 29 -3.14 -7.86 5.59
CA CYS A 29 -3.84 -8.46 4.45
C CYS A 29 -5.25 -8.96 4.81
N ASP A 30 -5.45 -9.40 6.06
CA ASP A 30 -6.79 -9.77 6.55
C ASP A 30 -7.68 -8.54 6.67
N GLN A 31 -7.15 -7.43 7.20
CA GLN A 31 -7.86 -6.15 7.27
C GLN A 31 -8.17 -5.58 5.88
N VAL A 32 -7.25 -5.71 4.91
CA VAL A 32 -7.48 -5.26 3.53
C VAL A 32 -8.66 -6.03 2.91
N LYS A 33 -8.72 -7.36 3.10
CA LYS A 33 -9.82 -8.19 2.59
C LYS A 33 -11.15 -7.85 3.25
N GLU A 34 -11.14 -7.57 4.55
CA GLU A 34 -12.33 -7.10 5.26
C GLU A 34 -12.79 -5.73 4.73
N ALA A 35 -11.85 -4.79 4.58
CA ALA A 35 -12.13 -3.46 4.06
C ALA A 35 -12.64 -3.49 2.62
N GLU A 36 -12.10 -4.34 1.75
CA GLU A 36 -12.57 -4.53 0.38
C GLU A 36 -14.01 -5.10 0.35
N ALA A 37 -14.29 -6.12 1.16
CA ALA A 37 -15.61 -6.71 1.28
C ALA A 37 -16.67 -5.72 1.79
N ASP A 38 -16.29 -4.83 2.70
CA ASP A 38 -17.18 -3.83 3.31
C ASP A 38 -17.20 -2.49 2.56
N SER A 39 -16.24 -2.25 1.65
CA SER A 39 -15.99 -0.96 0.97
C SER A 39 -17.25 -0.32 0.38
N ALA A 40 -18.13 -1.15 -0.21
CA ALA A 40 -19.38 -0.71 -0.82
C ALA A 40 -20.41 -0.13 0.17
N ASN A 41 -20.21 -0.33 1.48
CA ASN A 41 -21.12 0.08 2.55
C ASN A 41 -20.50 1.08 3.53
N LEU A 42 -19.23 1.46 3.37
CA LEU A 42 -18.54 2.39 4.28
C LEU A 42 -18.85 3.86 3.96
N SER A 43 -19.08 4.67 4.99
CA SER A 43 -19.05 6.13 4.85
C SER A 43 -17.62 6.64 4.70
N ALA A 44 -17.44 7.89 4.25
CA ALA A 44 -16.12 8.51 4.15
C ALA A 44 -15.35 8.49 5.49
N GLU A 45 -16.05 8.68 6.62
CA GLU A 45 -15.46 8.61 7.96
C GLU A 45 -14.99 7.18 8.29
N GLN A 46 -15.76 6.17 7.88
CA GLN A 46 -15.39 4.77 8.09
C GLN A 46 -14.25 4.32 7.18
N ILE A 47 -14.15 4.89 5.97
CA ILE A 47 -13.00 4.66 5.08
C ILE A 47 -11.72 5.21 5.72
N GLN A 48 -11.78 6.40 6.32
CA GLN A 48 -10.65 6.97 7.03
C GLN A 48 -10.25 6.13 8.25
N GLU A 49 -11.20 5.69 9.07
CA GLU A 49 -10.94 4.78 10.20
C GLU A 49 -10.31 3.47 9.73
N LYS A 50 -10.81 2.87 8.64
CA LYS A 50 -10.22 1.67 8.05
C LYS A 50 -8.82 1.90 7.50
N PHE A 51 -8.55 3.07 6.94
CA PHE A 51 -7.22 3.43 6.48
C PHE A 51 -6.22 3.57 7.64
N GLU A 52 -6.64 4.17 8.75
CA GLU A 52 -5.82 4.25 9.98
C GLU A 52 -5.54 2.86 10.57
N GLU A 53 -6.56 1.98 10.63
CA GLU A 53 -6.39 0.58 11.05
C GLU A 53 -5.37 -0.17 10.17
N LEU A 54 -5.43 0.04 8.85
CA LEU A 54 -4.50 -0.53 7.88
C LEU A 54 -3.08 0.02 8.04
N ALA A 55 -2.94 1.32 8.31
CA ALA A 55 -1.63 1.95 8.53
C ALA A 55 -0.93 1.36 9.77
N ASP A 56 -1.68 1.11 10.84
CA ASP A 56 -1.14 0.56 12.09
C ASP A 56 -0.66 -0.89 11.95
N SER A 57 -1.31 -1.68 11.10
CA SER A 57 -0.94 -3.07 10.83
C SER A 57 0.00 -3.23 9.64
N ALA A 58 0.28 -2.13 8.93
CA ALA A 58 1.04 -2.13 7.69
C ALA A 58 2.46 -2.68 7.88
N PRO A 59 2.98 -3.43 6.89
CA PRO A 59 4.38 -3.83 6.88
C PRO A 59 5.31 -2.62 6.76
N GLU A 60 6.52 -2.70 7.31
CA GLU A 60 7.54 -1.62 7.24
C GLU A 60 7.82 -1.14 5.81
N ALA A 61 7.55 -1.98 4.80
CA ALA A 61 7.69 -1.62 3.39
C ALA A 61 6.72 -0.52 2.93
N LEU A 62 5.56 -0.39 3.60
CA LEU A 62 4.50 0.58 3.30
C LEU A 62 4.44 1.72 4.32
N GLU A 63 5.25 1.70 5.39
CA GLU A 63 5.19 2.71 6.46
C GLU A 63 5.36 4.13 5.91
N ALA A 64 6.29 4.32 4.97
CA ALA A 64 6.50 5.62 4.33
C ALA A 64 5.33 6.04 3.42
N ASP A 65 4.70 5.09 2.73
CA ASP A 65 3.54 5.34 1.88
C ASP A 65 2.31 5.73 2.73
N PHE A 66 2.08 5.04 3.84
CA PHE A 66 1.04 5.39 4.81
C PHE A 66 1.30 6.73 5.52
N ASP A 67 2.55 7.05 5.85
CA ASP A 67 2.90 8.36 6.43
C ASP A 67 2.63 9.50 5.45
N ALA A 68 2.93 9.31 4.15
CA ALA A 68 2.59 10.28 3.11
C ALA A 68 1.06 10.51 3.00
N LEU A 69 0.28 9.44 3.17
CA LEU A 69 -1.18 9.49 3.10
C LEU A 69 -1.85 9.96 4.41
N SER A 70 -1.15 9.92 5.56
CA SER A 70 -1.68 10.31 6.88
C SER A 70 -2.17 11.76 6.97
N GLY A 71 -1.63 12.63 6.11
CA GLY A 71 -2.02 14.04 6.00
C GLY A 71 -3.24 14.29 5.11
N VAL A 72 -3.77 13.26 4.45
CA VAL A 72 -4.90 13.38 3.51
C VAL A 72 -6.22 13.26 4.26
N ASP A 73 -7.05 14.30 4.17
CA ASP A 73 -8.45 14.19 4.59
C ASP A 73 -9.27 13.58 3.46
N PHE A 74 -9.54 12.27 3.56
CA PHE A 74 -10.37 11.54 2.59
C PHE A 74 -11.82 12.06 2.52
N SER A 75 -12.28 12.78 3.54
CA SER A 75 -13.59 13.43 3.55
C SER A 75 -13.59 14.78 2.83
N ASP A 76 -12.42 15.38 2.60
CA ASP A 76 -12.23 16.61 1.83
C ASP A 76 -11.08 16.47 0.81
N PRO A 77 -11.36 15.98 -0.41
CA PRO A 77 -10.34 15.82 -1.45
C PRO A 77 -9.75 17.15 -1.94
N THR A 78 -10.30 18.30 -1.53
CA THR A 78 -9.73 19.63 -1.83
C THR A 78 -8.70 20.10 -0.80
N SER A 79 -8.51 19.33 0.29
CA SER A 79 -7.50 19.56 1.31
C SER A 79 -6.08 19.19 0.88
N VAL A 80 -5.96 18.35 -0.16
CA VAL A 80 -4.68 17.85 -0.67
C VAL A 80 -3.88 18.99 -1.33
N ASP A 81 -2.62 19.12 -0.93
CA ASP A 81 -1.69 20.05 -1.57
C ASP A 81 -1.37 19.58 -3.00
N PRO A 82 -1.62 20.41 -4.04
CA PRO A 82 -1.30 20.06 -5.42
C PRO A 82 0.19 19.73 -5.63
N ASP A 83 1.09 20.30 -4.82
CA ASP A 83 2.52 20.03 -4.92
C ASP A 83 2.90 18.63 -4.40
N ASN A 84 2.01 17.99 -3.63
CA ASN A 84 2.22 16.65 -3.08
C ASN A 84 1.48 15.55 -3.87
N MET A 85 0.74 15.90 -4.94
CA MET A 85 -0.09 14.94 -5.67
C MET A 85 0.70 13.78 -6.28
N ASP A 86 1.91 14.04 -6.77
CA ASP A 86 2.77 13.00 -7.35
C ASP A 86 3.22 11.99 -6.28
N GLU A 87 3.56 12.46 -5.08
CA GLU A 87 4.00 11.61 -3.95
C GLU A 87 2.83 10.78 -3.39
N LEU A 88 1.65 11.39 -3.26
CA LEU A 88 0.45 10.67 -2.83
C LEU A 88 0.04 9.61 -3.85
N GLN A 89 0.15 9.93 -5.15
CA GLN A 89 -0.12 8.95 -6.20
C GLN A 89 0.86 7.78 -6.13
N GLU A 90 2.15 8.05 -5.98
CA GLU A 90 3.18 6.99 -5.83
C GLU A 90 2.90 6.11 -4.61
N ALA A 91 2.52 6.71 -3.48
CA ALA A 91 2.15 5.98 -2.27
C ALA A 91 0.94 5.04 -2.50
N PHE A 92 -0.11 5.53 -3.16
CA PHE A 92 -1.27 4.69 -3.52
C PHE A 92 -0.86 3.54 -4.45
N GLU A 93 -0.07 3.81 -5.48
CA GLU A 93 0.39 2.80 -6.44
C GLU A 93 1.28 1.74 -5.77
N ASN A 94 2.10 2.12 -4.79
CA ASN A 94 2.93 1.19 -4.02
C ASN A 94 2.08 0.29 -3.12
N ILE A 95 1.11 0.86 -2.40
CA ILE A 95 0.18 0.12 -1.54
C ILE A 95 -0.66 -0.86 -2.37
N GLU A 96 -1.21 -0.41 -3.49
CA GLU A 96 -2.02 -1.26 -4.38
C GLU A 96 -1.18 -2.42 -4.95
N GLN A 97 0.02 -2.13 -5.45
CA GLN A 97 0.93 -3.18 -5.93
C GLN A 97 1.28 -4.19 -4.84
N TYR A 98 1.50 -3.74 -3.61
CA TYR A 98 1.76 -4.63 -2.48
C TYR A 98 0.54 -5.50 -2.18
N ILE A 99 -0.66 -4.91 -2.12
CA ILE A 99 -1.91 -5.63 -1.87
C ILE A 99 -2.14 -6.70 -2.94
N THR A 100 -2.00 -6.37 -4.22
CA THR A 100 -2.18 -7.33 -5.30
C THR A 100 -1.10 -8.42 -5.30
N ALA A 101 0.15 -8.08 -5.02
CA ALA A 101 1.26 -9.04 -5.05
C ALA A 101 1.29 -9.96 -3.82
N GLU A 102 1.05 -9.42 -2.62
CA GLU A 102 1.24 -10.10 -1.34
C GLU A 102 -0.08 -10.53 -0.68
N CYS A 103 -1.15 -9.74 -0.82
CA CYS A 103 -2.45 -10.07 -0.21
C CYS A 103 -3.37 -10.91 -1.10
N ASP A 104 -3.07 -11.06 -2.40
CA ASP A 104 -3.89 -11.77 -3.40
C ASP A 104 -5.33 -11.21 -3.46
N VAL A 105 -5.42 -9.87 -3.40
CA VAL A 105 -6.67 -9.12 -3.57
C VAL A 105 -6.60 -8.39 -4.90
N ASP A 106 -7.53 -8.71 -5.80
CA ASP A 106 -7.75 -7.96 -7.02
C ASP A 106 -8.49 -6.66 -6.67
N VAL A 107 -7.78 -5.55 -6.68
CA VAL A 107 -8.36 -4.22 -6.51
C VAL A 107 -8.87 -3.79 -7.90
N GLU A 108 -10.16 -3.97 -8.18
CA GLU A 108 -10.82 -3.60 -9.47
C GLU A 108 -11.47 -2.21 -9.45
#